data_AF-A0A6B0BNW7-F1
#
_entry.id   AF-A0A6B0BNW7-F1
#
_cell.length_a   1.000
_cell.length_b   1.000
_cell.length_c   1.000
_cell.angle_alpha   90.00
_cell.angle_beta   90.00
_cell.angle_gamma   90.00
#
_symmetry.space_group_name_H-M   'P 1'
#
loop_
_entity.id
_entity.type
_entity.pdbx_description
1 polymer ?
#
loop_
_entity_poly.entity_id
_entity_poly.type
_entity_poly.pdbx_seq_one_letter_code
_entity_poly.pdbx_strand_id
1 'polypeptide(L)' 'VIEEDGKWYTPSYKDDFLKGCMRDYLIDSDKLVEKDFNKNELIYKYHNNEIRLFLINSLREVADVHLCL' A
#
# COMPACT_ATOMS: atom_id res chain seq x y z
N VAL A 1 0.33 0.03 2.03
CA VAL A 1 0.75 0.33 0.64
C VAL A 1 1.24 -0.95 0.01
N ILE A 2 0.93 -1.13 -1.27
CA ILE A 2 1.26 -2.31 -2.05
C ILE A 2 2.12 -1.84 -3.22
N GLU A 3 3.29 -2.43 -3.40
CA GLU A 3 4.12 -2.22 -4.58
C GLU A 3 3.95 -3.42 -5.53
N GLU A 4 3.72 -3.14 -6.81
CA GLU A 4 3.53 -4.10 -7.89
C GLU A 4 4.19 -3.50 -9.15
N ASP A 5 5.19 -4.20 -9.71
CA ASP A 5 5.95 -3.78 -10.90
C ASP A 5 6.51 -2.34 -10.86
N GLY A 6 7.09 -1.95 -9.73
CA GLY A 6 7.68 -0.64 -9.49
C GLY A 6 6.66 0.47 -9.22
N LYS A 7 5.36 0.15 -9.23
CA LYS A 7 4.27 1.10 -8.97
C LYS A 7 3.67 0.89 -7.59
N TRP A 8 3.30 2.00 -6.96
CA TRP A 8 2.84 2.00 -5.58
C TRP A 8 1.36 2.31 -5.52
N TYR A 9 0.67 1.53 -4.70
CA TYR A 9 -0.78 1.56 -4.59
C TYR A 9 -1.24 1.63 -3.14
N THR A 10 -2.36 2.32 -2.94
CA THR A 10 -3.10 2.34 -1.67
C THR A 10 -4.58 2.09 -1.92
N PRO A 11 -5.29 1.40 -1.01
CA PRO A 11 -6.75 1.36 -1.05
C PRO A 11 -7.35 2.77 -1.04
N SER A 12 -8.51 2.89 -1.69
CA SER A 12 -9.30 4.10 -1.66
C SER A 12 -9.82 4.34 -0.25
N TYR A 13 -9.80 5.60 0.19
CA TYR A 13 -10.29 5.94 1.52
C TYR A 13 -11.82 5.93 1.57
N LYS A 14 -12.42 5.17 2.50
CA LYS A 14 -13.88 5.06 2.67
C LYS A 14 -14.30 5.28 4.14
N ASP A 15 -13.62 6.19 4.83
CA ASP A 15 -13.77 6.43 6.28
C ASP A 15 -13.45 5.19 7.14
N ASP A 16 -12.62 4.29 6.62
CA ASP A 16 -12.28 2.98 7.15
C ASP A 16 -10.86 2.86 7.73
N PHE A 17 -10.02 3.88 7.53
CA PHE A 17 -8.70 4.01 8.16
C PHE A 17 -8.37 5.48 8.49
N LEU A 18 -7.12 5.77 8.87
CA LEU A 18 -6.67 7.13 9.13
C LEU A 18 -6.23 7.82 7.82
N LYS A 19 -6.70 9.04 7.56
CA LYS A 19 -6.15 9.90 6.49
C LYS A 19 -4.75 10.39 6.90
N GLY A 20 -3.73 9.61 6.55
CA GLY A 20 -2.34 9.94 6.87
C GLY A 20 -1.78 11.02 5.95
N CYS A 21 -1.22 12.09 6.50
CA CYS A 21 -0.66 13.18 5.68
C CYS A 21 0.43 12.71 4.69
N MET A 22 1.21 11.68 5.05
CA MET A 22 2.19 11.08 4.14
C MET A 22 1.54 10.40 2.93
N ARG A 23 0.38 9.76 3.12
CA ARG A 23 -0.38 9.15 2.02
C ARG A 23 -0.85 10.23 1.05
N ASP A 24 -1.45 11.29 1.58
CA ASP A 24 -1.99 12.38 0.75
C ASP A 24 -0.88 13.09 -0.03
N TYR A 25 0.26 13.38 0.62
CA TYR A 25 1.45 13.92 -0.05
C TYR A 25 1.97 13.02 -1.20
N LEU A 26 1.98 11.69 -1.01
CA LEU A 26 2.44 10.76 -2.03
C LEU A 26 1.44 10.65 -3.20
N ILE A 27 0.14 10.79 -2.93
CA ILE A 27 -0.89 10.86 -3.98
C ILE A 27 -0.74 12.16 -4.77
N ASP A 28 -0.64 13.30 -4.08
CA ASP A 28 -0.51 14.63 -4.70
C ASP A 28 0.78 14.79 -5.53
N SER A 29 1.79 13.95 -5.27
CA SER A 29 3.06 13.92 -6.01
C SER A 29 3.11 12.84 -7.10
N ASP A 30 1.99 12.21 -7.43
CA ASP A 30 1.85 11.12 -8.42
C ASP A 30 2.73 9.89 -8.12
N LYS A 31 3.18 9.74 -6.86
CA LYS A 31 4.01 8.61 -6.41
C LYS A 31 3.20 7.45 -5.85
N LEU A 32 1.93 7.67 -5.53
CA LEU A 32 1.04 6.66 -4.95
C LEU A 32 -0.34 6.76 -5.63
N VAL A 33 -0.83 5.64 -6.15
CA VAL A 33 -2.09 5.58 -6.89
C VAL A 33 -3.16 4.88 -6.06
N GLU A 34 -4.38 5.41 -6.04
CA GLU A 34 -5.51 4.72 -5.43
C GLU A 34 -5.94 3.50 -6.28
N LYS A 35 -5.98 2.32 -5.65
CA LYS A 35 -6.41 1.05 -6.24
C LYS A 35 -6.93 0.16 -5.12
N ASP A 36 -8.16 -0.31 -5.25
CA ASP A 36 -8.74 -1.30 -4.33
C ASP A 36 -8.24 -2.71 -4.70
N PHE A 37 -8.10 -3.57 -3.69
CA PHE A 37 -7.56 -4.93 -3.85
C PHE A 37 -8.51 -5.97 -3.27
N ASN A 38 -8.65 -7.10 -3.96
CA ASN A 38 -9.30 -8.27 -3.38
C ASN A 38 -8.32 -8.97 -2.42
N LYS A 39 -8.80 -9.35 -1.22
CA LYS A 39 -7.98 -10.03 -0.22
C LYS A 39 -7.31 -11.31 -0.73
N ASN A 40 -8.07 -12.17 -1.43
CA ASN A 40 -7.56 -13.46 -1.88
C ASN A 40 -6.52 -13.30 -2.99
N GLU A 41 -6.75 -12.36 -3.91
CA GLU A 41 -5.78 -12.01 -4.95
C GLU A 41 -4.49 -11.45 -4.32
N LEU A 42 -4.60 -10.55 -3.34
CA LEU A 42 -3.46 -9.97 -2.65
C LEU A 42 -2.61 -11.04 -1.95
N ILE A 43 -3.26 -11.98 -1.25
CA ILE A 43 -2.58 -13.11 -0.60
C ILE A 43 -1.86 -13.97 -1.65
N TYR A 44 -2.54 -14.32 -2.73
CA TYR A 44 -1.96 -15.12 -3.83
C TYR A 44 -0.72 -14.44 -4.43
N LYS A 45 -0.84 -13.16 -4.81
CA LYS A 45 0.26 -12.38 -5.37
C LYS A 45 1.44 -12.22 -4.40
N TYR A 46 1.15 -12.02 -3.12
CA TYR A 46 2.17 -11.92 -2.09
C TYR A 46 3.00 -13.21 -2.00
N HIS A 47 2.35 -14.39 -1.97
CA HIS A 47 3.05 -15.68 -1.94
C HIS A 47 3.85 -15.98 -3.21
N ASN A 48 3.43 -15.44 -4.35
CA ASN A 48 4.17 -15.55 -5.61
C ASN A 48 5.29 -14.53 -5.77
N ASN A 49 5.54 -13.67 -4.76
CA ASN A 49 6.50 -12.55 -4.83
C ASN A 49 6.19 -11.54 -5.95
N GLU A 50 4.93 -11.42 -6.36
CA GLU A 50 4.49 -10.45 -7.38
C GLU A 50 4.26 -9.06 -6.78
N ILE A 51 4.07 -8.99 -5.46
CA ILE A 51 3.87 -7.73 -4.74
C ILE A 51 4.70 -7.65 -3.47
N ARG A 52 4.95 -6.42 -3.02
CA ARG A 52 5.53 -6.12 -1.70
C ARG A 52 4.60 -5.25 -0.88
N LEU A 53 4.59 -5.45 0.44
CA LEU A 53 3.71 -4.74 1.36
C LEU A 53 4.51 -3.80 2.25
N PHE A 54 3.99 -2.59 2.43
CA PHE A 54 4.61 -1.55 3.23
C PHE A 54 3.59 -0.81 4.11
N LEU A 55 4.04 -0.37 5.28
CA LEU A 55 3.40 0.68 6.06
C LEU A 55 4.12 2.00 5.80
N ILE A 56 3.37 3.04 5.49
CA ILE A 56 3.90 4.40 5.35
C ILE A 56 3.42 5.24 6.54
N ASN A 57 4.30 6.06 7.09
CA ASN A 57 3.94 7.05 8.10
C ASN A 57 4.96 8.19 8.12
N SER A 58 4.60 9.31 8.73
CA SER A 58 5.43 10.52 8.75
C SER A 58 6.69 10.42 9.62
N LEU A 59 6.86 9.35 10.43
CA LEU A 59 7.99 9.20 11.34
C LEU A 59 9.11 8.34 10.75
N ARG A 60 8.76 7.25 10.08
CA ARG A 60 9.69 6.26 9.52
C ARG A 60 9.69 6.23 7.99
N GLU A 61 8.86 7.07 7.36
CA GLU A 61 8.62 7.16 5.92
C GLU A 61 8.03 5.87 5.32
N VAL A 62 8.76 4.74 5.35
CA VAL A 62 8.35 3.43 4.83
C VAL A 62 8.88 2.31 5.74
N ALA A 63 8.04 1.31 6.04
CA ALA A 63 8.43 0.09 6.74
C ALA A 63 7.89 -1.16 6.00
N ASP A 64 8.74 -2.15 5.75
CA ASP A 64 8.34 -3.43 5.17
C ASP A 64 7.37 -4.19 6.09
N VAL A 65 6.41 -4.88 5.48
CA VAL A 65 5.41 -5.71 6.17
C VAL A 65 5.50 -7.13 5.64
N HIS A 66 5.51 -8.08 6.57
CA HIS A 66 5.39 -9.49 6.25
C HIS A 66 4.04 -10.02 6.73
N LEU A 67 3.36 -10.78 5.86
CA LEU A 67 2.14 -11.48 6.26
C LEU A 67 2.51 -12.75 7.02
N CYS A 68 2.10 -12.83 8.29
CA CYS A 68 2.05 -14.11 9.02
C CYS A 68 0.71 -14.77 8.71
N LEU A 69 0.69 -15.68 7.74
CA LEU A 69 -0.48 -16.47 7.33
C LEU A 69 -0.31 -17.93 7.75
#